data_AF-A0A229SDT3-F1
#
_entry.id   AF-A0A229SDT3-F1
#
_cell.length_a   1.000
_cell.length_b   1.000
_cell.length_c   1.000
_cell.angle_alpha   90.00
_cell.angle_beta   90.00
_cell.angle_gamma   90.00
#
_symmetry.space_group_name_H-M   'P 1'
#
loop_
_entity.id
_entity.type
_entity.pdbx_description
1 polymer ?
#
loop_
_entity_poly.entity_id
_entity_poly.type
_entity_poly.pdbx_seq_one_letter_code
_entity_poly.pdbx_strand_id
1 'polypeptide(L)'
;MTSAATPDGKGADFKLPRQDVTGTDRSDLSYLSLAEPALGARAALIAMAAQLRTACEVADPAPAVQRMYERMIAPRPGDLVVELSALSAFPGADLVTAFGILVEHRQEWATTDEHWHAERLRDPAMTARDRVSEDAWYIQYGPAAEDLCRWVNCTFMALPIPVNPPGSAH
;
A
#
# COMPACT_ATOMS: atom_id res chain seq x y z
N MET A 1 -47.66 -15.84 -7.62
CA MET A 1 -46.86 -14.84 -8.35
C MET A 1 -45.59 -14.61 -7.57
N THR A 2 -44.47 -15.08 -8.13
CA THR A 2 -43.08 -14.55 -8.03
C THR A 2 -42.62 -13.95 -6.70
N SER A 3 -41.84 -14.67 -5.89
CA SER A 3 -40.36 -14.77 -5.94
C SER A 3 -39.63 -13.56 -5.33
N ALA A 4 -38.92 -13.80 -4.22
CA ALA A 4 -37.58 -13.25 -4.02
C ALA A 4 -36.81 -14.19 -3.10
N ALA A 5 -35.64 -14.57 -3.58
CA ALA A 5 -34.82 -15.66 -3.10
C ALA A 5 -34.25 -15.41 -1.69
N THR A 6 -34.07 -16.52 -0.97
CA THR A 6 -33.20 -16.70 0.19
C THR A 6 -31.83 -16.07 -0.05
N PRO A 7 -31.23 -15.36 0.94
CA PRO A 7 -29.99 -14.62 0.75
C PRO A 7 -28.85 -15.58 0.39
N ASP A 8 -28.23 -15.31 -0.76
CA ASP A 8 -27.03 -16.00 -1.21
C ASP A 8 -25.97 -16.01 -0.10
N GLY A 9 -25.46 -17.21 0.17
CA GLY A 9 -24.66 -17.53 1.34
C GLY A 9 -23.42 -16.66 1.48
N LYS A 10 -23.15 -16.26 2.73
CA LYS A 10 -21.91 -15.68 3.28
C LYS A 10 -20.81 -15.45 2.22
N GLY A 11 -21.00 -14.44 1.38
CA GLY A 11 -19.91 -13.84 0.63
C GLY A 11 -18.94 -13.24 1.63
N ALA A 12 -17.64 -13.32 1.36
CA ALA A 12 -16.67 -12.56 2.14
C ALA A 12 -17.13 -11.09 2.16
N ASP A 13 -17.34 -10.55 3.37
CA ASP A 13 -17.80 -9.19 3.58
C ASP A 13 -16.58 -8.26 3.39
N PHE A 14 -16.14 -8.11 2.14
CA PHE A 14 -15.02 -7.22 1.82
C PHE A 14 -15.44 -5.78 2.09
N LYS A 15 -14.50 -5.00 2.63
CA LYS A 15 -14.72 -3.59 2.91
C LYS A 15 -14.73 -2.78 1.61
N LEU A 16 -15.38 -1.62 1.67
CA LEU A 16 -15.28 -0.61 0.61
C LEU A 16 -13.92 0.10 0.66
N PRO A 17 -13.48 0.71 -0.46
CA PRO A 17 -12.27 1.52 -0.48
C PRO A 17 -12.26 2.59 0.63
N ARG A 18 -11.14 2.69 1.36
CA ARG A 18 -10.87 3.59 2.49
C ARG A 18 -11.74 3.40 3.74
N GLN A 19 -12.69 2.46 3.75
CA GLN A 19 -13.57 2.25 4.90
C GLN A 19 -12.77 1.86 6.15
N ASP A 20 -12.93 2.61 7.24
CA ASP A 20 -12.25 2.38 8.53
C ASP A 20 -10.71 2.40 8.48
N VAL A 21 -10.09 3.02 7.46
CA VAL A 21 -8.64 3.20 7.42
C VAL A 21 -8.28 4.55 8.01
N THR A 22 -7.37 4.60 8.97
CA THR A 22 -6.88 5.84 9.56
C THR A 22 -5.39 5.72 9.86
N GLY A 23 -4.62 6.76 9.54
CA GLY A 23 -3.21 6.84 9.86
C GLY A 23 -2.98 7.18 11.34
N THR A 24 -1.74 7.51 11.68
CA THR A 24 -1.38 8.03 12.99
C THR A 24 -0.74 9.41 12.81
N ASP A 25 -0.80 10.30 13.79
CA ASP A 25 0.03 11.50 13.73
C ASP A 25 1.51 11.09 13.82
N ARG A 26 2.27 11.43 12.78
CA ARG A 26 3.70 11.14 12.59
C ARG A 26 4.52 12.41 12.40
N SER A 27 4.05 13.52 12.97
CA SER A 27 4.78 14.79 12.96
C SER A 27 6.18 14.71 13.58
N ASP A 28 6.48 13.64 14.35
CA ASP A 28 7.80 13.33 14.90
C ASP A 28 8.80 12.74 13.88
N LEU A 29 8.31 12.22 12.75
CA LEU A 29 9.13 11.57 11.72
C LEU A 29 9.50 12.56 10.60
N SER A 30 10.70 13.13 10.68
CA SER A 30 11.16 14.15 9.72
C SER A 30 11.16 13.69 8.25
N TYR A 31 11.37 12.40 7.98
CA TYR A 31 11.33 11.83 6.64
C TYR A 31 9.90 11.71 6.07
N LEU A 32 8.87 11.76 6.91
CA LEU A 32 7.46 11.88 6.49
C LEU A 32 7.01 13.34 6.35
N SER A 33 7.84 14.33 6.60
CA SER A 33 7.50 15.72 6.28
C SER A 33 7.27 15.90 4.77
N LEU A 34 6.32 16.78 4.42
CA LEU A 34 6.01 17.18 3.04
C LEU A 34 6.69 18.49 2.64
N ALA A 35 7.51 19.07 3.52
CA ALA A 35 8.29 20.27 3.21
C ALA A 35 9.46 19.94 2.26
N GLU A 36 9.83 20.89 1.40
CA GLU A 36 10.90 20.77 0.39
C GLU A 36 12.18 20.05 0.85
N PRO A 37 12.78 20.36 2.02
CA PRO A 37 14.00 19.68 2.46
C PRO A 37 13.82 18.16 2.67
N ALA A 38 12.63 17.73 3.07
CA ALA A 38 12.32 16.33 3.29
C ALA A 38 12.08 15.57 1.98
N LEU A 39 11.61 16.25 0.92
CA LEU A 39 11.40 15.63 -0.39
C LEU A 39 12.72 15.13 -1.01
N GLY A 40 13.81 15.89 -0.85
CA GLY A 40 15.15 15.45 -1.28
C GLY A 40 15.63 14.20 -0.55
N ALA A 41 15.40 14.12 0.77
CA ALA A 41 15.74 12.95 1.57
C ALA A 41 14.91 11.71 1.17
N ARG A 42 13.62 11.88 0.87
CA ARG A 42 12.75 10.82 0.34
C ARG A 42 13.26 10.30 -1.00
N ALA A 43 13.57 11.20 -1.94
CA ALA A 43 14.11 10.81 -3.24
C ALA A 43 15.40 9.99 -3.09
N ALA A 44 16.29 10.38 -2.17
CA ALA A 44 17.48 9.60 -1.85
C ALA A 44 17.15 8.22 -1.27
N LEU A 45 16.20 8.11 -0.33
CA LEU A 45 15.74 6.84 0.24
C LEU A 45 15.15 5.91 -0.83
N ILE A 46 14.31 6.45 -1.71
CA ILE A 46 13.70 5.71 -2.82
C ILE A 46 14.79 5.18 -3.77
N ALA A 47 15.76 6.01 -4.14
CA ALA A 47 16.88 5.60 -4.99
C ALA A 47 17.77 4.54 -4.31
N MET A 48 18.10 4.70 -3.02
CA MET A 48 18.89 3.73 -2.26
C MET A 48 18.18 2.39 -2.14
N ALA A 49 16.86 2.40 -1.98
CA ALA A 49 16.05 1.19 -1.94
C ALA A 49 16.19 0.39 -3.24
N ALA A 50 16.10 1.06 -4.39
CA ALA A 50 16.30 0.41 -5.69
C ALA A 50 17.65 -0.29 -5.78
N GLN A 51 18.72 0.39 -5.36
CA GLN A 51 20.07 -0.18 -5.36
C GLN A 51 20.19 -1.35 -4.39
N LEU A 52 19.56 -1.26 -3.22
CA LEU A 52 19.55 -2.35 -2.23
C LEU A 52 18.85 -3.60 -2.78
N ARG A 53 17.72 -3.42 -3.47
CA ARG A 53 17.02 -4.54 -4.12
C ARG A 53 17.92 -5.22 -5.15
N THR A 54 18.52 -4.45 -6.05
CA THR A 54 19.45 -4.98 -7.06
C THR A 54 20.63 -5.72 -6.41
N ALA A 55 21.17 -5.19 -5.31
CA ALA A 55 22.27 -5.83 -4.58
C ALA A 55 21.87 -7.16 -3.92
N CYS A 56 20.58 -7.37 -3.66
CA CYS A 56 20.03 -8.62 -3.13
C CYS A 56 19.74 -9.67 -4.22
N GLU A 57 19.57 -9.27 -5.47
CA GLU A 57 19.24 -10.16 -6.60
C GLU A 57 20.52 -10.82 -7.18
N VAL A 58 21.17 -11.68 -6.38
CA VAL A 58 22.39 -12.42 -6.75
C VAL A 58 22.14 -13.93 -6.81
N ALA A 59 22.89 -14.65 -7.66
CA ALA A 59 22.65 -16.08 -7.94
C ALA A 59 22.98 -17.03 -6.78
N ASP A 60 23.91 -16.66 -5.89
CA ASP A 60 24.30 -17.41 -4.68
C ASP A 60 24.42 -16.45 -3.50
N PRO A 61 23.28 -15.99 -2.93
CA PRO A 61 23.29 -14.97 -1.89
C PRO A 61 23.82 -15.56 -0.59
N ALA A 62 24.71 -14.83 0.08
CA ALA A 62 25.04 -15.13 1.48
C ALA A 62 23.73 -15.13 2.31
N PRO A 63 23.60 -15.96 3.36
CA PRO A 63 22.35 -16.09 4.11
C PRO A 63 21.79 -14.76 4.67
N ALA A 64 22.65 -13.79 4.96
CA ALA A 64 22.23 -12.46 5.39
C ALA A 64 21.55 -11.66 4.27
N VAL A 65 22.05 -11.76 3.03
CA VAL A 65 21.48 -11.11 1.84
C VAL A 65 20.12 -11.73 1.51
N GLN A 66 20.02 -13.07 1.57
CA GLN A 66 18.76 -13.76 1.36
C GLN A 66 17.68 -13.32 2.38
N ARG A 67 18.00 -13.31 3.68
CA ARG A 67 17.06 -12.84 4.72
C ARG A 67 16.63 -11.39 4.53
N MET A 68 17.56 -10.54 4.10
CA MET A 68 17.25 -9.14 3.80
C MET A 68 16.28 -9.04 2.63
N TYR A 69 16.53 -9.77 1.54
CA TYR A 69 15.62 -9.81 0.39
C TYR A 69 14.22 -10.30 0.78
N GLU A 70 14.14 -11.43 1.49
CA GLU A 70 12.88 -12.01 2.00
C GLU A 70 12.11 -11.02 2.86
N ARG A 71 12.80 -10.23 3.67
CA ARG A 71 12.18 -9.19 4.49
C ARG A 71 11.63 -8.03 3.65
N MET A 72 12.37 -7.61 2.64
CA MET A 72 11.99 -6.51 1.74
C MET A 72 10.75 -6.86 0.92
N ILE A 73 10.62 -8.11 0.46
CA ILE A 73 9.47 -8.57 -0.36
C ILE A 73 8.25 -9.01 0.45
N ALA A 74 8.32 -8.95 1.79
CA ALA A 74 7.20 -9.27 2.68
C ALA A 74 6.86 -8.09 3.62
N PRO A 75 6.33 -6.98 3.09
CA PRO A 75 5.95 -5.81 3.90
C PRO A 75 4.87 -6.13 4.93
N ARG A 76 4.91 -5.44 6.07
CA ARG A 76 3.97 -5.56 7.19
C ARG A 76 3.53 -4.18 7.65
N PRO A 77 2.33 -4.05 8.26
CA PRO A 77 1.93 -2.82 8.92
C PRO A 77 3.01 -2.30 9.88
N GLY A 78 3.31 -1.00 9.77
CA GLY A 78 4.40 -0.31 10.47
C GLY A 78 5.71 -0.22 9.68
N ASP A 79 5.86 -0.95 8.57
CA ASP A 79 7.06 -0.89 7.76
C ASP A 79 7.13 0.39 6.93
N LEU A 80 8.35 0.92 6.78
CA LEU A 80 8.64 1.91 5.76
C LEU A 80 8.67 1.21 4.40
N VAL A 81 7.88 1.68 3.45
CA VAL A 81 7.74 1.08 2.13
C VAL A 81 7.99 2.08 1.01
N VAL A 82 8.43 1.56 -0.13
CA VAL A 82 8.65 2.33 -1.35
C VAL A 82 8.04 1.62 -2.56
N GLU A 83 7.33 2.39 -3.36
CA GLU A 83 6.81 1.95 -4.65
C GLU A 83 7.93 1.92 -5.70
N LEU A 84 8.10 0.77 -6.35
CA LEU A 84 9.16 0.54 -7.33
C LEU A 84 8.78 0.97 -8.74
N SER A 85 7.49 1.09 -9.05
CA SER A 85 7.01 1.63 -10.33
C SER A 85 7.37 3.11 -10.49
N ALA A 86 7.33 3.87 -9.39
CA ALA A 86 7.69 5.29 -9.38
C ALA A 86 9.16 5.54 -9.79
N LEU A 87 10.06 4.58 -9.56
CA LEU A 87 11.46 4.66 -9.98
C LEU A 87 11.65 4.61 -11.50
N SER A 88 10.70 4.02 -12.22
CA SER A 88 10.73 3.95 -13.69
C SER A 88 10.06 5.15 -14.35
N ALA A 89 9.38 5.99 -13.57
CA ALA A 89 8.63 7.11 -14.09
C ALA A 89 9.53 8.34 -14.30
N PHE A 90 9.35 8.97 -15.46
CA PHE A 90 10.05 10.17 -15.94
C PHE A 90 10.11 11.33 -14.92
N PRO A 91 10.98 12.34 -15.11
CA PRO A 91 10.94 13.56 -14.31
C PRO A 91 9.51 14.12 -14.24
N GLY A 92 8.94 14.14 -13.02
CA GLY A 92 7.53 14.48 -12.77
C GLY A 92 6.69 13.40 -12.10
N ALA A 93 7.24 12.21 -11.83
CA ALA A 93 6.60 11.19 -11.01
C ALA A 93 6.25 11.73 -9.61
N ASP A 94 5.09 11.36 -9.08
CA ASP A 94 4.66 11.72 -7.73
C ASP A 94 5.50 10.95 -6.68
N LEU A 95 6.69 11.47 -6.41
CA LEU A 95 7.60 10.94 -5.39
C LEU A 95 7.05 11.13 -3.97
N VAL A 96 6.03 11.99 -3.79
CA VAL A 96 5.42 12.24 -2.50
C VAL A 96 4.66 11.00 -2.05
N THR A 97 3.83 10.44 -2.93
CA THR A 97 2.96 9.30 -2.61
C THR A 97 3.60 7.94 -2.87
N ALA A 98 4.81 7.87 -3.44
CA ALA A 98 5.58 6.65 -3.70
C ALA A 98 6.37 6.12 -2.49
N PHE A 99 6.30 6.80 -1.34
CA PHE A 99 7.05 6.46 -0.14
C PHE A 99 6.20 6.75 1.11
N GLY A 100 6.25 5.85 2.10
CA GLY A 100 5.57 6.07 3.36
C GLY A 100 5.57 4.87 4.26
N ILE A 101 4.73 4.88 5.29
CA ILE A 101 4.56 3.76 6.21
C ILE A 101 3.35 2.93 5.80
N LEU A 102 3.51 1.62 5.67
CA LEU A 102 2.40 0.71 5.46
C LEU A 102 1.49 0.69 6.70
N VAL A 103 0.25 1.11 6.53
CA VAL A 103 -0.78 1.15 7.59
C VAL A 103 -1.58 -0.14 7.61
N GLU A 104 -2.07 -0.58 6.46
CA GLU A 104 -2.95 -1.74 6.36
C GLU A 104 -2.85 -2.40 4.98
N HIS A 105 -3.00 -3.73 4.96
CA HIS A 105 -3.18 -4.54 3.76
C HIS A 105 -4.47 -5.34 3.91
N ARG A 106 -5.35 -5.26 2.91
CA ARG A 106 -6.59 -6.06 2.90
C ARG A 106 -7.13 -6.25 1.50
N GLN A 107 -8.01 -7.24 1.37
CA GLN A 107 -8.88 -7.41 0.19
C GLN A 107 -10.09 -6.49 0.31
N GLU A 108 -10.38 -5.76 -0.76
CA GLU A 108 -11.51 -4.83 -0.84
C GLU A 108 -12.29 -5.04 -2.13
N TRP A 109 -13.53 -4.56 -2.15
CA TRP A 109 -14.23 -4.38 -3.42
C TRP A 109 -13.53 -3.30 -4.26
N ALA A 110 -13.30 -3.59 -5.54
CA ALA A 110 -12.70 -2.63 -6.47
C ALA A 110 -13.63 -1.43 -6.76
N THR A 111 -14.94 -1.61 -6.57
CA THR A 111 -15.98 -0.63 -6.88
C THR A 111 -16.86 -0.33 -5.67
N THR A 112 -17.44 0.88 -5.62
CA THR A 112 -18.43 1.23 -4.59
C THR A 112 -19.75 0.49 -4.80
N ASP A 113 -20.61 0.47 -3.79
CA ASP A 113 -21.93 -0.17 -3.89
C ASP A 113 -22.82 0.52 -4.93
N GLU A 114 -22.74 1.84 -5.07
CA GLU A 114 -23.48 2.59 -6.10
C GLU A 114 -23.02 2.21 -7.50
N HIS A 115 -21.70 2.08 -7.70
CA HIS A 115 -21.14 1.67 -8.99
C HIS A 115 -21.54 0.24 -9.33
N TRP A 116 -21.41 -0.67 -8.36
CA TRP A 116 -21.84 -2.07 -8.50
C TRP A 116 -23.33 -2.17 -8.85
N HIS A 117 -24.17 -1.38 -8.19
CA HIS A 117 -25.60 -1.35 -8.50
C HIS A 117 -25.86 -0.86 -9.93
N ALA A 118 -25.16 0.18 -10.38
CA ALA A 118 -25.28 0.70 -11.74
C ALA A 118 -24.84 -0.33 -12.81
N GLU A 119 -23.80 -1.12 -12.54
CA GLU A 119 -23.38 -2.22 -13.42
C GLU A 119 -24.44 -3.31 -13.51
N ARG A 120 -24.99 -3.76 -12.38
CA ARG A 120 -26.09 -4.74 -12.36
C ARG A 120 -27.36 -4.27 -13.07
N LEU A 121 -27.62 -2.96 -13.11
CA LEU A 121 -28.75 -2.42 -13.87
C LEU A 121 -28.48 -2.48 -15.38
N ARG A 122 -27.22 -2.35 -15.81
CA ARG A 122 -26.82 -2.47 -17.22
C ARG A 122 -26.77 -3.92 -17.68
N ASP A 123 -26.29 -4.81 -16.83
CA ASP A 123 -26.29 -6.26 -17.06
C ASP A 123 -26.91 -6.99 -15.85
N PRO A 124 -28.23 -7.28 -15.91
CA PRO A 124 -28.94 -7.99 -14.85
C PRO A 124 -28.48 -9.45 -14.63
N ALA A 125 -27.71 -10.02 -15.55
CA ALA A 125 -27.16 -11.37 -15.39
C ALA A 125 -26.00 -11.40 -14.37
N MET A 126 -25.39 -10.25 -14.07
CA MET A 126 -24.33 -10.15 -13.08
C MET A 126 -24.83 -10.49 -11.67
N THR A 127 -24.10 -11.38 -11.01
CA THR A 127 -24.31 -11.85 -9.65
C THR A 127 -23.27 -11.25 -8.71
N ALA A 128 -23.47 -11.37 -7.38
CA ALA A 128 -22.51 -10.90 -6.40
C ALA A 128 -21.10 -11.52 -6.55
N ARG A 129 -21.00 -12.70 -7.17
CA ARG A 129 -19.71 -13.37 -7.43
C ARG A 129 -18.92 -12.73 -8.56
N ASP A 130 -19.58 -11.94 -9.40
CA ASP A 130 -18.97 -11.22 -10.51
C ASP A 130 -18.39 -9.87 -10.07
N ARG A 131 -18.65 -9.44 -8.82
CA ARG A 131 -18.06 -8.24 -8.26
C ARG A 131 -16.58 -8.49 -8.00
N VAL A 132 -15.73 -7.63 -8.56
CA VAL A 132 -14.27 -7.78 -8.47
C VAL A 132 -13.75 -7.28 -7.12
N SER A 133 -12.90 -8.08 -6.49
CA SER A 133 -12.08 -7.66 -5.35
C SER A 133 -10.62 -7.50 -5.75
N GLU A 134 -9.87 -6.67 -5.02
CA GLU A 134 -8.45 -6.44 -5.24
C GLU A 134 -7.68 -6.31 -3.92
N ASP A 135 -6.37 -6.60 -3.96
CA ASP A 135 -5.46 -6.32 -2.86
C ASP A 135 -5.17 -4.82 -2.79
N ALA A 136 -5.54 -4.20 -1.68
CA ALA A 136 -5.30 -2.80 -1.40
C ALA A 136 -4.30 -2.62 -0.26
N TRP A 137 -3.36 -1.71 -0.46
CA TRP A 137 -2.35 -1.33 0.51
C TRP A 137 -2.52 0.15 0.85
N TYR A 138 -2.60 0.45 2.13
CA TYR A 138 -2.78 1.82 2.62
C TYR A 138 -1.48 2.33 3.17
N ILE A 139 -0.98 3.40 2.58
CA ILE A 139 0.32 3.97 2.91
C ILE A 139 0.13 5.37 3.47
N GLN A 140 0.70 5.64 4.63
CA GLN A 140 0.79 6.99 5.17
C GLN A 140 2.03 7.67 4.58
N TYR A 141 1.80 8.61 3.66
CA TYR A 141 2.85 9.31 2.92
C TYR A 141 3.25 10.65 3.56
N GLY A 142 2.46 11.18 4.48
CA GLY A 142 2.70 12.47 5.14
C GLY A 142 2.61 12.39 6.67
N PRO A 143 2.87 13.50 7.38
CA PRO A 143 2.91 13.50 8.83
C PRO A 143 1.50 13.41 9.45
N ALA A 144 0.46 13.90 8.76
CA ALA A 144 -0.90 13.90 9.30
C ALA A 144 -1.56 12.52 9.15
N ALA A 145 -2.51 12.20 10.02
CA ALA A 145 -3.20 10.90 10.01
C ALA A 145 -4.07 10.71 8.74
N GLU A 146 -4.47 11.81 8.12
CA GLU A 146 -5.21 11.86 6.85
C GLU A 146 -4.34 11.75 5.60
N ASP A 147 -3.01 11.86 5.71
CA ASP A 147 -2.08 11.75 4.58
C ASP A 147 -1.90 10.29 4.13
N LEU A 148 -3.01 9.68 3.69
CA LEU A 148 -3.12 8.30 3.27
C LEU A 148 -3.33 8.19 1.76
N CYS A 149 -2.48 7.40 1.12
CA CYS A 149 -2.69 6.95 -0.25
C CYS A 149 -3.07 5.46 -0.28
N ARG A 150 -3.87 5.09 -1.27
CA ARG A 150 -4.30 3.72 -1.53
C ARG A 150 -3.52 3.23 -2.74
N TRP A 151 -2.75 2.18 -2.56
CA TRP A 151 -2.00 1.54 -3.62
C TRP A 151 -2.68 0.22 -4.02
N VAL A 152 -2.91 0.06 -5.32
CA VAL A 152 -3.45 -1.15 -5.95
C VAL A 152 -2.67 -1.43 -7.23
N ASN A 153 -2.53 -2.70 -7.60
CA ASN A 153 -1.79 -3.12 -8.81
C ASN A 153 -0.37 -2.52 -8.91
N CYS A 154 0.30 -2.32 -7.78
CA CYS A 154 1.64 -1.74 -7.71
C CYS A 154 2.67 -2.78 -7.26
N THR A 155 3.95 -2.50 -7.55
CA THR A 155 5.08 -3.26 -7.00
C THR A 155 5.80 -2.37 -6.01
N PHE A 156 5.94 -2.82 -4.77
CA PHE A 156 6.61 -2.08 -3.71
C PHE A 156 7.37 -3.03 -2.80
N MET A 157 8.22 -2.48 -1.94
CA MET A 157 8.99 -3.27 -0.96
C MET A 157 9.16 -2.51 0.35
N ALA A 158 9.37 -3.26 1.42
CA ALA A 158 9.77 -2.72 2.70
C ALA A 158 11.25 -2.33 2.67
N LEU A 159 11.57 -1.18 3.24
CA LEU A 159 12.95 -0.82 3.59
C LEU A 159 13.32 -1.57 4.87
N PRO A 160 14.48 -2.23 4.94
CA PRO A 160 14.90 -2.96 6.13
C PRO A 160 15.45 -2.00 7.21
N ILE A 161 14.73 -0.91 7.46
CA ILE A 161 15.05 0.13 8.42
C ILE A 161 13.89 0.20 9.42
N PRO A 162 14.14 0.09 10.74
CA PRO A 162 13.09 0.20 11.72
C PRO A 162 12.50 1.61 11.75
N VAL A 163 11.17 1.70 11.76
CA VAL A 163 10.43 2.93 12.06
C VAL A 163 10.38 3.08 13.59
N ASN A 164 11.51 3.49 14.18
CA ASN A 164 11.54 3.79 15.61
C ASN A 164 11.12 5.24 15.85
N PRO A 165 10.26 5.53 16.84
CA PRO A 165 10.17 6.87 17.37
C PRO A 165 11.50 7.22 18.06
N PRO A 166 11.99 8.48 17.97
CA PRO A 166 13.12 8.92 18.77
C PRO A 166 12.77 8.77 20.26
N GLY A 167 13.33 7.75 20.92
CA GLY A 167 13.07 7.48 22.34
C GLY A 167 13.05 6.00 22.76
N SER A 168 13.05 5.05 21.81
CA SER A 168 13.23 3.63 22.16
C SER A 168 14.72 3.33 22.36
N ALA A 169 15.24 3.72 23.52
CA ALA A 169 16.58 3.37 23.96
C ALA A 169 16.69 1.84 24.17
N HIS A 170 17.70 1.24 23.54
CA HIS A 170 18.31 0.00 24.01
C HIS A 170 19.45 0.34 24.96
#